data_AF-A0A3M1AGW3-F1
#
_entry.id   AF-A0A3M1AGW3-F1
#
_cell.length_a   1.000
_cell.length_b   1.000
_cell.length_c   1.000
_cell.angle_alpha   90.00
_cell.angle_beta   90.00
_cell.angle_gamma   90.00
#
_symmetry.space_group_name_H-M   'P 1'
#
loop_
_entity.id
_entity.type
_entity.pdbx_description
1 polymer ?
#
loop_
_entity_poly.entity_id
_entity_poly.type
_entity_poly.pdbx_seq_one_letter_code
_entity_poly.pdbx_strand_id
1 'polypeptide(L)'
;MMAKQKSLLLFLICSLCSVALRAAATRPGIKILENSARVLRFQCILNPSQTLSVLQQTTHLDSVQRNGPAQESNLDQTYLLLVPRQGIARLQVQPMQLRSVPAAGTGENLQLPTQFAEITDLGIWRGLRLARLVIHPAIWAQNGQLSLAEKLEVRVTFPDFRGVGSGRPLDATEQKFLRHVLNPEMARLWRSELQPQQKNVPNSAPAMAGGLKIYIHENGMYRLDFSRLQEAGFQPQQVNLRQLHLWNRGKEVPIFVAGDADSLLEPGESLYFWGQRLAGEDGWYNDETDENVYWLNQHNSPALR
;
A
#
# COMPACT_ATOMS: atom_id res chain seq x y z
N MET A 1 -30.72 22.93 2.23
CA MET A 1 -30.19 22.07 1.15
C MET A 1 -28.76 21.63 1.48
N MET A 2 -28.54 21.08 2.69
CA MET A 2 -27.22 20.82 3.29
C MET A 2 -27.17 19.44 3.98
N ALA A 3 -27.53 18.37 3.28
CA ALA A 3 -27.60 17.04 3.92
C ALA A 3 -27.04 15.87 3.09
N LYS A 4 -26.41 16.11 1.91
CA LYS A 4 -26.02 15.02 1.01
C LYS A 4 -24.52 14.78 0.79
N GLN A 5 -23.62 15.55 1.41
CA GLN A 5 -22.17 15.43 1.16
C GLN A 5 -21.31 14.98 2.34
N LYS A 6 -21.90 14.71 3.52
CA LYS A 6 -21.20 14.07 4.65
C LYS A 6 -21.15 12.53 4.56
N SER A 7 -21.72 11.95 3.51
CA SER A 7 -21.93 10.50 3.41
C SER A 7 -20.84 9.73 2.65
N LEU A 8 -19.83 10.38 2.04
CA LEU A 8 -18.84 9.67 1.20
C LEU A 8 -17.49 9.41 1.91
N LEU A 9 -17.13 10.23 2.90
CA LEU A 9 -15.88 10.04 3.67
C LEU A 9 -16.04 9.07 4.86
N LEU A 10 -17.29 8.73 5.22
CA LEU A 10 -17.59 7.68 6.19
C LEU A 10 -17.62 6.28 5.55
N PHE A 11 -17.74 6.19 4.21
CA PHE A 11 -17.85 4.91 3.50
C PHE A 11 -16.50 4.24 3.19
N LEU A 12 -15.41 5.01 3.02
CA LEU A 12 -14.07 4.42 2.90
C LEU A 12 -13.46 3.97 4.24
N ILE A 13 -14.06 4.35 5.37
CA ILE A 13 -13.69 3.85 6.70
C ILE A 13 -14.63 2.69 7.13
N CYS A 14 -15.77 2.48 6.46
CA CYS A 14 -16.74 1.44 6.83
C CYS A 14 -16.57 0.11 6.09
N SER A 15 -15.91 0.06 4.91
CA SER A 15 -15.69 -1.23 4.21
C SER A 15 -14.51 -2.05 4.77
N LEU A 16 -13.77 -1.53 5.76
CA LEU A 16 -12.73 -2.24 6.51
C LEU A 16 -13.13 -2.44 8.00
N CYS A 17 -14.39 -2.14 8.37
CA CYS A 17 -14.85 -2.11 9.76
C CYS A 17 -15.91 -3.18 10.10
N SER A 18 -15.84 -4.35 9.47
CA SER A 18 -16.59 -5.53 9.92
C SER A 18 -15.68 -6.75 9.88
N VAL A 19 -14.75 -6.80 10.83
CA VAL A 19 -14.39 -7.98 11.65
C VAL A 19 -13.30 -7.52 12.64
N ALA A 20 -13.69 -7.49 13.92
CA ALA A 20 -12.85 -7.49 15.11
C ALA A 20 -11.79 -6.38 15.30
N LEU A 21 -12.24 -5.18 15.68
CA LEU A 21 -11.44 -4.31 16.54
C LEU A 21 -11.54 -4.82 18.00
N ARG A 22 -10.61 -5.70 18.41
CA ARG A 22 -10.36 -6.00 19.83
C ARG A 22 -8.91 -5.69 20.19
N ALA A 23 -8.77 -5.25 21.44
CA ALA A 23 -7.67 -4.52 22.02
C ALA A 23 -6.28 -5.21 21.98
N ALA A 24 -5.26 -4.35 22.05
CA ALA A 24 -3.85 -4.56 22.42
C ALA A 24 -3.29 -5.99 22.60
N ALA A 25 -2.22 -6.26 21.84
CA ALA A 25 -1.02 -7.02 22.25
C ALA A 25 -1.07 -8.55 22.43
N THR A 26 -2.12 -9.25 22.01
CA THR A 26 -2.05 -10.67 21.62
C THR A 26 -2.93 -10.89 20.39
N ARG A 27 -2.34 -11.34 19.28
CA ARG A 27 -3.12 -11.71 18.09
C ARG A 27 -3.57 -13.16 18.29
N PRO A 28 -4.86 -13.43 18.58
CA PRO A 28 -5.31 -14.80 18.78
C PRO A 28 -4.97 -15.63 17.54
N GLY A 29 -4.35 -16.79 17.76
CA GLY A 29 -3.92 -17.68 16.68
C GLY A 29 -2.51 -17.45 16.14
N ILE A 30 -1.83 -16.32 16.42
CA ILE A 30 -0.44 -16.12 15.98
C ILE A 30 0.57 -16.36 17.10
N LYS A 31 1.58 -17.17 16.81
CA LYS A 31 2.78 -17.34 17.64
C LYS A 31 4.03 -16.99 16.83
N ILE A 32 4.66 -15.85 17.12
CA ILE A 32 5.94 -15.48 16.51
C ILE A 32 7.03 -16.44 17.01
N LEU A 33 7.78 -17.02 16.08
CA LEU A 33 8.89 -17.94 16.33
C LEU A 33 10.25 -17.27 16.11
N GLU A 34 10.33 -16.36 15.13
CA GLU A 34 11.53 -15.60 14.82
C GLU A 34 11.13 -14.23 14.27
N ASN A 35 11.76 -13.17 14.75
CA ASN A 35 11.63 -11.84 14.19
C ASN A 35 13.00 -11.17 14.13
N SER A 36 13.61 -11.25 12.96
CA SER A 36 14.93 -10.70 12.69
C SER A 36 14.88 -9.83 11.44
N ALA A 37 15.95 -9.08 11.19
CA ALA A 37 16.03 -8.19 10.04
C ALA A 37 16.01 -8.92 8.68
N ARG A 38 16.14 -10.26 8.67
CA ARG A 38 16.11 -11.08 7.45
C ARG A 38 15.00 -12.11 7.42
N VAL A 39 14.37 -12.41 8.56
CA VAL A 39 13.36 -13.47 8.66
C VAL A 39 12.28 -13.07 9.64
N LEU A 40 11.04 -13.16 9.20
CA LEU A 40 9.87 -13.21 10.07
C LEU A 40 9.26 -14.61 9.96
N ARG A 41 9.27 -15.36 11.06
CA ARG A 41 8.70 -16.71 11.13
C ARG A 41 7.67 -16.78 12.24
N PHE A 42 6.49 -17.29 11.94
CA PHE A 42 5.41 -17.41 12.91
C PHE A 42 4.49 -18.57 12.57
N GLN A 43 3.75 -19.05 13.58
CA GLN A 43 2.69 -20.02 13.40
C GLN A 43 1.35 -19.31 13.40
N CYS A 44 0.47 -19.72 12.48
CA CYS A 44 -0.94 -19.40 12.51
C CYS A 44 -1.74 -20.64 12.95
N ILE A 45 -2.64 -20.46 13.90
CA ILE A 45 -3.49 -21.51 14.47
C ILE A 45 -4.92 -21.00 14.37
N LEU A 46 -5.77 -21.76 13.69
CA LEU A 46 -7.20 -21.48 13.66
C LEU A 46 -7.84 -21.88 14.98
N ASN A 47 -8.68 -21.00 15.49
CA ASN A 47 -9.50 -21.31 16.66
C ASN A 47 -10.70 -22.18 16.24
N PRO A 48 -11.27 -22.98 17.16
CA PRO A 48 -12.39 -23.89 16.84
C PRO A 48 -13.58 -23.21 16.17
N SER A 49 -13.91 -21.96 16.52
CA SER A 49 -14.97 -21.19 15.87
C SER A 49 -14.67 -20.83 14.42
N GLN A 50 -13.40 -20.58 14.09
CA GLN A 50 -12.96 -20.33 12.71
C GLN A 50 -13.02 -21.63 11.91
N THR A 51 -12.52 -22.74 12.46
CA THR A 51 -12.65 -24.07 11.86
C THR A 51 -14.12 -24.41 11.57
N LEU A 52 -15.02 -24.18 12.54
CA LEU A 52 -16.46 -24.40 12.35
C LEU A 52 -17.05 -23.49 11.27
N SER A 53 -16.61 -22.23 11.19
CA SER A 53 -17.07 -21.30 10.15
C SER A 53 -16.64 -21.75 8.75
N VAL A 54 -15.40 -22.24 8.60
CA VAL A 54 -14.94 -22.85 7.34
C VAL A 54 -15.83 -24.04 6.99
N LEU A 55 -16.01 -24.96 7.93
CA LEU A 55 -16.77 -26.19 7.71
C LEU A 55 -18.25 -25.89 7.38
N GLN A 56 -18.87 -24.92 8.06
CA GLN A 56 -20.24 -24.47 7.80
C GLN A 56 -20.39 -23.81 6.43
N GLN A 57 -19.44 -22.95 6.02
CA GLN A 57 -19.47 -22.35 4.68
C GLN A 57 -19.36 -23.42 3.60
N THR A 58 -18.60 -24.49 3.84
CA THR A 58 -18.44 -25.61 2.90
C THR A 58 -19.64 -26.55 2.85
N THR A 59 -20.46 -26.59 3.91
CA THR A 59 -21.71 -27.37 3.96
C THR A 59 -22.92 -26.57 3.48
N HIS A 60 -22.94 -25.24 3.63
CA HIS A 60 -24.00 -24.38 3.09
C HIS A 60 -23.94 -24.16 1.57
N LEU A 61 -22.92 -24.70 0.90
CA LEU A 61 -22.80 -24.73 -0.56
C LEU A 61 -23.98 -25.37 -1.27
N ASP A 62 -24.79 -26.16 -0.57
CA ASP A 62 -26.01 -26.78 -1.09
C ASP A 62 -27.18 -25.81 -1.35
N SER A 63 -27.12 -24.54 -0.94
CA SER A 63 -28.36 -23.73 -0.84
C SER A 63 -28.35 -22.27 -1.33
N VAL A 64 -27.23 -21.69 -1.78
CA VAL A 64 -27.26 -20.26 -2.19
C VAL A 64 -26.44 -19.99 -3.44
N GLN A 65 -27.12 -19.86 -4.59
CA GLN A 65 -26.58 -19.11 -5.73
C GLN A 65 -26.43 -17.64 -5.31
N ARG A 66 -25.21 -17.17 -5.03
CA ARG A 66 -24.94 -15.74 -4.83
C ARG A 66 -24.37 -15.14 -6.11
N ASN A 67 -25.24 -14.47 -6.87
CA ASN A 67 -24.83 -13.52 -7.90
C ASN A 67 -24.43 -12.19 -7.23
N GLY A 68 -23.14 -11.98 -7.02
CA GLY A 68 -22.55 -10.74 -6.51
C GLY A 68 -21.03 -10.73 -6.77
N PRO A 69 -20.36 -9.56 -6.79
CA PRO A 69 -18.91 -9.51 -6.95
C PRO A 69 -18.24 -10.35 -5.85
N ALA A 70 -17.16 -11.05 -6.20
CA ALA A 70 -16.44 -12.00 -5.36
C ALA A 70 -16.33 -11.50 -3.91
N GLN A 71 -17.18 -12.05 -3.04
CA GLN A 71 -17.21 -11.68 -1.64
C GLN A 71 -16.01 -12.37 -0.99
N GLU A 72 -15.00 -11.59 -0.59
CA GLU A 72 -13.82 -12.09 0.15
C GLU A 72 -14.30 -13.10 1.20
N SER A 73 -13.78 -14.33 1.14
CA SER A 73 -14.13 -15.36 2.10
C SER A 73 -13.83 -14.83 3.50
N ASN A 74 -14.85 -14.69 4.35
CA ASN A 74 -14.78 -14.21 5.74
C ASN A 74 -13.93 -15.13 6.67
N LEU A 75 -13.09 -15.97 6.09
CA LEU A 75 -12.18 -16.93 6.69
C LEU A 75 -10.73 -16.43 6.60
N ASP A 76 -10.45 -15.53 5.65
CA ASP A 76 -9.10 -15.05 5.40
C ASP A 76 -8.61 -14.18 6.54
N GLN A 77 -7.38 -14.44 6.96
CA GLN A 77 -6.74 -13.70 8.03
C GLN A 77 -5.75 -12.72 7.42
N THR A 78 -6.07 -11.43 7.53
CA THR A 78 -5.24 -10.36 6.99
C THR A 78 -4.35 -9.77 8.07
N TYR A 79 -3.06 -9.64 7.74
CA TYR A 79 -2.05 -9.06 8.60
C TYR A 79 -1.28 -7.96 7.87
N LEU A 80 -0.96 -6.91 8.61
CA LEU A 80 -0.03 -5.90 8.16
C LEU A 80 1.37 -6.26 8.65
N LEU A 81 2.38 -6.17 7.78
CA LEU A 81 3.79 -6.33 8.15
C LEU A 81 4.64 -5.20 7.56
N LEU A 82 5.76 -4.95 8.20
CA LEU A 82 6.85 -4.20 7.59
C LEU A 82 7.61 -5.13 6.66
N VAL A 83 8.17 -4.55 5.59
CA VAL A 83 9.19 -5.18 4.76
C VAL A 83 10.35 -4.20 4.55
N PRO A 84 11.58 -4.66 4.28
CA PRO A 84 12.66 -3.77 3.91
C PRO A 84 12.32 -2.93 2.67
N ARG A 85 12.82 -1.69 2.65
CA ARG A 85 12.60 -0.76 1.52
C ARG A 85 13.07 -1.34 0.18
N GLN A 86 14.19 -2.06 0.21
CA GLN A 86 14.79 -2.68 -0.97
C GLN A 86 14.67 -4.19 -0.89
N GLY A 87 14.52 -4.83 -2.04
CA GLY A 87 14.41 -6.27 -2.15
C GLY A 87 12.97 -6.79 -2.13
N ILE A 88 12.86 -8.08 -2.41
CA ILE A 88 11.59 -8.79 -2.52
C ILE A 88 11.41 -9.65 -1.26
N ALA A 89 10.23 -9.55 -0.65
CA ALA A 89 9.84 -10.46 0.41
C ALA A 89 9.50 -11.83 -0.19
N ARG A 90 10.21 -12.88 0.24
CA ARG A 90 9.94 -14.25 -0.20
C ARG A 90 9.10 -14.97 0.84
N LEU A 91 7.92 -15.41 0.43
CA LEU A 91 6.95 -16.12 1.26
C LEU A 91 7.12 -17.62 1.12
N GLN A 92 7.17 -18.32 2.24
CA GLN A 92 7.14 -19.77 2.34
C GLN A 92 6.09 -20.16 3.38
N VAL A 93 5.24 -21.13 3.04
CA VAL A 93 4.18 -21.61 3.93
C VAL A 93 4.28 -23.12 4.03
N GLN A 94 4.24 -23.62 5.26
CA GLN A 94 4.23 -25.05 5.56
C GLN A 94 2.96 -25.39 6.35
N PRO A 95 2.03 -26.17 5.78
CA PRO A 95 0.91 -26.70 6.55
C PRO A 95 1.40 -27.77 7.53
N MET A 96 1.08 -27.58 8.81
CA MET A 96 1.48 -28.47 9.91
C MET A 96 0.36 -29.42 10.33
N GLN A 97 -0.89 -28.97 10.21
CA GLN A 97 -2.09 -29.77 10.48
C GLN A 97 -3.11 -29.47 9.37
N LEU A 98 -3.33 -30.46 8.50
CA LEU A 98 -4.18 -30.34 7.34
C LEU A 98 -5.34 -31.33 7.46
N ARG A 99 -6.55 -30.84 7.27
CA ARG A 99 -7.78 -31.61 7.26
C ARG A 99 -8.35 -31.58 5.85
N SER A 100 -8.53 -32.75 5.25
CA SER A 100 -9.32 -32.85 4.02
C SER A 100 -10.80 -32.74 4.38
N VAL A 101 -11.50 -31.86 3.68
CA VAL A 101 -12.93 -31.66 3.79
C VAL A 101 -13.53 -32.08 2.45
N PRO A 102 -14.43 -33.09 2.43
CA PRO A 102 -15.17 -33.43 1.22
C PRO A 102 -15.97 -32.20 0.79
N ALA A 103 -15.66 -31.67 -0.39
CA ALA A 103 -16.45 -30.57 -0.93
C ALA A 103 -17.76 -31.13 -1.47
N ALA A 104 -18.89 -30.74 -0.87
CA ALA A 104 -20.22 -30.98 -1.42
C ALA A 104 -20.45 -29.98 -2.55
N GLY A 105 -19.96 -30.29 -3.75
CA GLY A 105 -20.17 -29.48 -4.95
C GLY A 105 -19.00 -29.52 -5.93
N THR A 106 -19.31 -29.61 -7.22
CA THR A 106 -18.34 -29.44 -8.32
C THR A 106 -17.80 -28.01 -8.27
N GLY A 107 -16.48 -27.85 -8.16
CA GLY A 107 -15.77 -26.59 -7.91
C GLY A 107 -15.84 -25.49 -8.98
N GLU A 108 -16.94 -25.40 -9.72
CA GLU A 108 -17.12 -24.40 -10.80
C GLU A 108 -17.63 -23.04 -10.31
N ASN A 109 -18.14 -22.92 -9.07
CA ASN A 109 -18.76 -21.67 -8.57
C ASN A 109 -18.09 -21.04 -7.33
N LEU A 110 -16.97 -21.58 -6.84
CA LEU A 110 -16.22 -20.97 -5.73
C LEU A 110 -14.82 -20.54 -6.15
N GLN A 111 -14.64 -19.23 -6.26
CA GLN A 111 -13.32 -18.59 -6.34
C GLN A 111 -12.64 -18.67 -4.95
N LEU A 112 -12.17 -19.86 -4.59
CA LEU A 112 -11.31 -20.06 -3.44
C LEU A 112 -9.84 -20.04 -3.86
N PRO A 113 -8.94 -19.56 -3.00
CA PRO A 113 -7.52 -19.45 -3.28
C PRO A 113 -6.87 -20.83 -3.48
N THR A 114 -5.81 -20.87 -4.31
CA THR A 114 -5.00 -22.07 -4.58
C THR A 114 -3.72 -22.12 -3.74
N GLN A 115 -3.45 -21.07 -2.95
CA GLN A 115 -2.29 -20.93 -2.10
C GLN A 115 -2.70 -20.51 -0.67
N PHE A 116 -2.01 -21.02 0.35
CA PHE A 116 -2.34 -20.77 1.75
C PHE A 116 -2.02 -19.35 2.22
N ALA A 117 -1.20 -18.61 1.48
CA ALA A 117 -0.92 -17.22 1.80
C ALA A 117 -0.44 -16.43 0.59
N GLU A 118 -0.68 -15.13 0.65
CA GLU A 118 -0.19 -14.16 -0.33
C GLU A 118 0.34 -12.92 0.35
N ILE A 119 1.35 -12.29 -0.24
CA ILE A 119 1.91 -11.03 0.24
C ILE A 119 1.81 -9.97 -0.86
N THR A 120 1.22 -8.83 -0.52
CA THR A 120 1.01 -7.68 -1.42
C THR A 120 1.72 -6.45 -0.87
N ASP A 121 2.49 -5.75 -1.71
CA ASP A 121 3.08 -4.46 -1.33
C ASP A 121 1.99 -3.38 -1.21
N LEU A 122 2.01 -2.61 -0.12
CA LEU A 122 1.08 -1.50 0.13
C LEU A 122 1.74 -0.12 -0.03
N GLY A 123 3.05 -0.08 -0.31
CA GLY A 123 3.81 1.15 -0.45
C GLY A 123 4.46 1.63 0.85
N ILE A 124 4.81 2.92 0.91
CA ILE A 124 5.62 3.50 1.98
C ILE A 124 4.79 4.47 2.82
N TRP A 125 4.79 4.26 4.14
CA TRP A 125 4.21 5.16 5.13
C TRP A 125 5.30 5.66 6.07
N ARG A 126 5.55 6.98 6.05
CA ARG A 126 6.52 7.65 6.94
C ARG A 126 7.92 7.03 6.93
N GLY A 127 8.38 6.58 5.76
CA GLY A 127 9.69 5.95 5.59
C GLY A 127 9.73 4.45 5.93
N LEU A 128 8.58 3.84 6.28
CA LEU A 128 8.39 2.41 6.51
C LEU A 128 7.62 1.80 5.33
N ARG A 129 8.18 0.77 4.68
CA ARG A 129 7.46 0.04 3.62
C ARG A 129 6.55 -1.01 4.24
N LEU A 130 5.29 -1.01 3.82
CA LEU A 130 4.23 -1.84 4.34
C LEU A 130 3.85 -2.91 3.32
N ALA A 131 3.51 -4.10 3.81
CA ALA A 131 2.91 -5.14 3.01
C ALA A 131 1.71 -5.75 3.73
N ARG A 132 0.72 -6.20 2.97
CA ARG A 132 -0.40 -7.01 3.42
C ARG A 132 -0.05 -8.47 3.23
N LEU A 133 -0.19 -9.27 4.28
CA LEU A 133 -0.12 -10.72 4.23
C LEU A 133 -1.51 -11.27 4.50
N VAL A 134 -2.07 -11.97 3.52
CA VAL A 134 -3.35 -12.66 3.66
C VAL A 134 -3.04 -14.14 3.83
N ILE A 135 -3.64 -14.76 4.85
CA ILE A 135 -3.57 -16.20 5.11
C ILE A 135 -4.93 -16.79 4.78
N HIS A 136 -4.94 -17.75 3.87
CA HIS A 136 -6.11 -18.49 3.45
C HIS A 136 -6.13 -19.83 4.16
N PRO A 137 -7.00 -20.05 5.16
CA PRO A 137 -6.99 -21.29 5.93
C PRO A 137 -7.51 -22.50 5.14
N ALA A 138 -8.30 -22.25 4.08
CA ALA A 138 -8.88 -23.28 3.25
C ALA A 138 -8.54 -23.03 1.77
N ILE A 139 -8.01 -24.04 1.09
CA ILE A 139 -7.66 -23.98 -0.33
C ILE A 139 -8.22 -25.19 -1.08
N TRP A 140 -8.40 -25.05 -2.39
CA TRP A 140 -8.62 -26.21 -3.25
C TRP A 140 -7.34 -27.03 -3.39
N ALA A 141 -7.39 -28.31 -3.02
CA ALA A 141 -6.34 -29.25 -3.34
C ALA A 141 -6.49 -29.77 -4.77
N GLN A 142 -5.39 -30.22 -5.36
CA GLN A 142 -5.33 -30.73 -6.73
C GLN A 142 -6.24 -31.94 -6.98
N ASN A 143 -6.61 -32.66 -5.91
CA ASN A 143 -7.51 -33.81 -5.95
C ASN A 143 -9.01 -33.42 -5.93
N GLY A 144 -9.33 -32.12 -6.04
CA GLY A 144 -10.72 -31.63 -6.02
C GLY A 144 -11.36 -31.64 -4.63
N GLN A 145 -10.58 -31.83 -3.57
CA GLN A 145 -11.06 -31.71 -2.18
C GLN A 145 -10.62 -30.37 -1.60
N LEU A 146 -11.35 -29.89 -0.60
CA LEU A 146 -10.93 -28.71 0.14
C LEU A 146 -9.92 -29.12 1.22
N SER A 147 -8.79 -28.42 1.27
CA SER A 147 -7.79 -28.59 2.32
C SER A 147 -7.86 -27.45 3.32
N LEU A 148 -8.25 -27.77 4.55
CA LEU A 148 -8.27 -26.85 5.68
C LEU A 148 -7.00 -27.02 6.51
N ALA A 149 -6.15 -26.00 6.55
CA ALA A 149 -4.94 -26.00 7.37
C ALA A 149 -5.22 -25.38 8.74
N GLU A 150 -5.52 -26.22 9.74
CA GLU A 150 -5.78 -25.80 11.14
C GLU A 150 -4.55 -25.15 11.79
N LYS A 151 -3.36 -25.52 11.31
CA LYS A 151 -2.09 -24.93 11.72
C LYS A 151 -1.15 -24.77 10.53
N LEU A 152 -0.63 -23.56 10.38
CA LEU A 152 0.34 -23.16 9.36
C LEU A 152 1.61 -22.62 10.03
N GLU A 153 2.78 -22.94 9.50
CA GLU A 153 4.00 -22.18 9.74
C GLU A 153 4.28 -21.28 8.53
N VAL A 154 4.41 -19.98 8.77
CA VAL A 154 4.67 -18.98 7.74
C VAL A 154 6.06 -18.43 7.97
N ARG A 155 6.86 -18.40 6.91
CA ARG A 155 8.20 -17.81 6.89
C ARG A 155 8.26 -16.78 5.78
N VAL A 156 8.53 -15.53 6.15
CA VAL A 156 8.82 -14.43 5.23
C VAL A 156 10.31 -14.13 5.34
N THR A 157 11.03 -14.19 4.22
CA THR A 157 12.47 -13.92 4.17
C THR A 157 12.80 -12.70 3.34
N PHE A 158 13.85 -11.99 3.75
CA PHE A 158 14.32 -10.76 3.14
C PHE A 158 15.82 -10.91 2.77
N PRO A 159 16.12 -11.64 1.68
CA PRO A 159 17.49 -12.01 1.33
C PRO A 159 18.38 -10.80 1.01
N ASP A 160 17.79 -9.77 0.42
CA ASP A 160 18.53 -8.59 -0.07
C ASP A 160 18.73 -7.51 1.01
N PHE A 161 18.38 -7.80 2.26
CA PHE A 161 18.53 -6.83 3.34
C PHE A 161 20.02 -6.58 3.66
N ARG A 162 20.45 -5.34 3.43
CA ARG A 162 21.84 -4.84 3.62
C ARG A 162 21.95 -3.60 4.51
N GLY A 163 20.84 -3.06 5.02
CA GLY A 163 20.81 -1.72 5.62
C GLY A 163 20.79 -1.69 7.15
N VAL A 164 21.03 -0.51 7.71
CA VAL A 164 20.72 -0.15 9.10
C VAL A 164 19.81 1.08 9.02
N GLY A 165 18.72 1.08 9.77
CA GLY A 165 17.74 2.17 9.73
C GLY A 165 18.27 3.43 10.38
N SER A 166 17.51 4.52 10.26
CA SER A 166 17.95 5.85 10.69
C SER A 166 18.26 6.03 12.18
N GLY A 167 17.92 5.05 13.04
CA GLY A 167 18.14 5.14 14.49
C GLY A 167 17.26 6.17 15.24
N ARG A 168 16.45 6.98 14.52
CA ARG A 168 15.51 7.94 15.12
C ARG A 168 14.45 7.22 15.98
N PRO A 169 14.10 7.77 17.15
CA PRO A 169 12.99 7.25 17.94
C PRO A 169 11.64 7.43 17.22
N LEU A 170 10.78 6.42 17.36
CA LEU A 170 9.41 6.42 16.83
C LEU A 170 8.56 7.47 17.53
N ASP A 171 7.78 8.24 16.78
CA ASP A 171 6.83 9.19 17.37
C ASP A 171 5.54 8.51 17.89
N ALA A 172 4.70 9.27 18.59
CA ALA A 172 3.49 8.73 19.21
C ALA A 172 2.48 8.16 18.19
N THR A 173 2.40 8.74 16.99
CA THR A 173 1.51 8.26 15.93
C THR A 173 2.01 6.94 15.36
N GLU A 174 3.32 6.84 15.13
CA GLU A 174 3.99 5.63 14.69
C GLU A 174 3.86 4.51 15.71
N GLN A 175 4.09 4.81 16.99
CA GLN A 175 3.93 3.83 18.07
C GLN A 175 2.50 3.30 18.18
N LYS A 176 1.49 4.13 17.92
CA LYS A 176 0.09 3.68 17.90
C LYS A 176 -0.19 2.77 16.71
N PHE A 177 0.20 3.21 15.51
CA PHE A 177 0.00 2.44 14.28
C PHE A 177 0.71 1.08 14.30
N LEU A 178 1.97 1.06 14.73
CA LEU A 178 2.81 -0.14 14.72
C LEU A 178 2.28 -1.27 15.61
N ARG A 179 1.39 -0.99 16.57
CA ARG A 179 0.70 -2.04 17.35
C ARG A 179 -0.11 -3.00 16.46
N HIS A 180 -0.49 -2.57 15.27
CA HIS A 180 -1.25 -3.35 14.28
C HIS A 180 -0.35 -4.09 13.27
N VAL A 181 0.97 -3.91 13.32
CA VAL A 181 1.93 -4.52 12.39
C VAL A 181 2.57 -5.77 13.01
N LEU A 182 2.83 -6.84 12.26
CA LEU A 182 3.33 -8.13 12.78
C LEU A 182 4.73 -8.05 13.39
N ASN A 183 5.57 -7.19 12.82
CA ASN A 183 6.98 -7.05 13.17
C ASN A 183 7.35 -5.57 13.45
N PRO A 184 6.71 -4.91 14.42
CA PRO A 184 6.92 -3.50 14.70
C PRO A 184 8.34 -3.16 15.16
N GLU A 185 9.04 -4.11 15.77
CA GLU A 185 10.45 -3.96 16.18
C GLU A 185 11.38 -3.68 15.01
N MET A 186 11.02 -4.13 13.79
CA MET A 186 11.82 -3.89 12.59
C MET A 186 11.72 -2.44 12.12
N ALA A 187 10.78 -1.65 12.64
CA ALA A 187 10.60 -0.26 12.23
C ALA A 187 11.89 0.55 12.37
N ARG A 188 12.63 0.39 13.47
CA ARG A 188 13.88 1.13 13.68
C ARG A 188 14.99 0.76 12.71
N LEU A 189 15.00 -0.50 12.24
CA LEU A 189 16.03 -1.04 11.35
C LEU A 189 15.71 -0.81 9.88
N TRP A 190 14.43 -0.77 9.50
CA TRP A 190 14.01 -0.65 8.10
C TRP A 190 13.47 0.72 7.74
N ARG A 191 13.30 1.59 8.74
CA ARG A 191 12.98 2.98 8.49
C ARG A 191 14.10 3.62 7.70
N SER A 192 13.77 4.01 6.48
CA SER A 192 14.52 5.06 5.82
C SER A 192 14.27 6.36 6.56
N GLU A 193 15.35 7.08 6.87
CA GLU A 193 15.19 8.52 6.99
C GLU A 193 14.47 8.96 5.72
N LEU A 194 13.28 9.56 5.88
CA LEU A 194 12.99 10.71 5.03
C LEU A 194 14.25 11.54 5.26
N GLN A 195 15.20 11.55 4.32
CA GLN A 195 16.27 12.52 4.39
C GLN A 195 15.51 13.81 4.72
N PRO A 196 15.78 14.48 5.86
CA PRO A 196 15.70 15.92 5.77
C PRO A 196 16.58 16.16 4.56
N GLN A 197 15.99 16.55 3.43
CA GLN A 197 16.73 17.32 2.44
C GLN A 197 17.63 18.17 3.31
N GLN A 198 18.94 17.90 3.26
CA GLN A 198 19.88 18.62 4.10
C GLN A 198 19.43 20.06 4.03
N LYS A 199 19.30 20.70 5.19
CA LYS A 199 18.80 22.06 5.31
C LYS A 199 19.73 23.08 4.62
N ASN A 200 20.44 22.69 3.56
CA ASN A 200 20.63 23.50 2.38
C ASN A 200 19.26 23.73 1.74
N VAL A 201 18.46 24.57 2.40
CA VAL A 201 17.48 25.36 1.69
C VAL A 201 18.35 26.37 0.94
N PRO A 202 18.61 26.26 -0.37
CA PRO A 202 18.77 27.50 -1.11
C PRO A 202 17.43 28.20 -0.88
N ASN A 203 17.47 29.23 -0.04
CA ASN A 203 16.34 30.10 0.25
C ASN A 203 16.10 30.92 -1.02
N SER A 204 15.59 30.25 -2.03
CA SER A 204 15.29 30.63 -3.40
C SER A 204 15.04 29.30 -4.12
N ALA A 205 13.85 29.09 -4.70
CA ALA A 205 13.81 28.22 -5.88
C ALA A 205 14.95 28.70 -6.79
N PRO A 206 15.89 27.83 -7.22
CA PRO A 206 16.95 28.30 -8.11
C PRO A 206 16.24 29.02 -9.25
N ALA A 207 16.61 30.28 -9.49
CA ALA A 207 16.08 31.05 -10.59
C ALA A 207 16.54 30.35 -11.87
N MET A 208 15.77 29.36 -12.31
CA MET A 208 16.13 28.47 -13.40
C MET A 208 15.30 28.86 -14.60
N ALA A 209 15.99 29.34 -15.63
CA ALA A 209 15.42 29.51 -16.95
C ALA A 209 14.81 28.18 -17.40
N GLY A 210 13.50 28.16 -17.72
CA GLY A 210 12.83 27.02 -18.38
C GLY A 210 11.90 26.14 -17.52
N GLY A 211 11.58 26.50 -16.28
CA GLY A 211 10.60 25.75 -15.46
C GLY A 211 9.15 26.24 -15.60
N LEU A 212 8.18 25.32 -15.58
CA LEU A 212 6.74 25.64 -15.61
C LEU A 212 6.16 25.72 -14.18
N LYS A 213 5.44 26.80 -13.87
CA LYS A 213 4.64 26.94 -12.65
C LYS A 213 3.26 26.33 -12.84
N ILE A 214 2.80 25.56 -11.86
CA ILE A 214 1.48 24.95 -11.84
C ILE A 214 0.78 25.35 -10.54
N TYR A 215 -0.38 25.99 -10.66
CA TYR A 215 -1.18 26.45 -9.52
C TYR A 215 -2.27 25.42 -9.21
N ILE A 216 -2.37 25.03 -7.94
CA ILE A 216 -3.29 24.01 -7.44
C ILE A 216 -4.17 24.62 -6.35
N HIS A 217 -5.48 24.61 -6.59
CA HIS A 217 -6.48 25.16 -5.68
C HIS A 217 -7.27 24.06 -4.94
N GLU A 218 -7.26 22.83 -5.45
CA GLU A 218 -8.00 21.71 -4.86
C GLU A 218 -7.13 20.46 -4.73
N ASN A 219 -7.41 19.63 -3.73
CA ASN A 219 -6.78 18.31 -3.62
C ASN A 219 -7.30 17.40 -4.72
N GLY A 220 -6.41 16.78 -5.50
CA GLY A 220 -6.86 15.89 -6.56
C GLY A 220 -5.74 15.32 -7.42
N MET A 221 -6.15 14.42 -8.32
CA MET A 221 -5.30 13.89 -9.37
C MET A 221 -5.35 14.85 -10.56
N TYR A 222 -4.21 15.42 -10.94
CA TYR A 222 -4.12 16.37 -12.05
C TYR A 222 -3.48 15.70 -13.25
N ARG A 223 -3.97 16.07 -14.45
CA ARG A 223 -3.44 15.64 -15.74
C ARG A 223 -2.88 16.86 -16.48
N LEU A 224 -1.65 16.74 -16.98
CA LEU A 224 -1.06 17.68 -17.91
C LEU A 224 -0.80 16.93 -19.21
N ASP A 225 -1.59 17.25 -20.23
CA ASP A 225 -1.38 16.72 -21.58
C ASP A 225 -0.33 17.54 -22.34
N PHE A 226 0.14 16.96 -23.43
CA PHE A 226 1.11 17.58 -24.34
C PHE A 226 0.70 18.99 -24.76
N SER A 227 -0.55 19.19 -25.19
CA SER A 227 -1.08 20.48 -25.63
C SER A 227 -1.01 21.55 -24.54
N ARG A 228 -1.40 21.22 -23.31
CA ARG A 228 -1.44 22.16 -22.20
C ARG A 228 -0.04 22.58 -21.74
N LEU A 229 0.93 21.68 -21.84
CA LEU A 229 2.34 22.01 -21.59
C LEU A 229 2.88 22.96 -22.66
N GLN A 230 2.56 22.69 -23.93
CA GLN A 230 2.96 23.55 -25.05
C GLN A 230 2.35 24.96 -24.96
N GLU A 231 1.05 25.05 -24.66
CA GLU A 231 0.34 26.32 -24.42
C GLU A 231 0.96 27.12 -23.27
N ALA A 232 1.45 26.43 -22.24
CA ALA A 232 2.11 27.05 -21.10
C ALA A 232 3.58 27.45 -21.37
N GLY A 233 4.04 27.35 -22.62
CA GLY A 233 5.38 27.72 -23.05
C GLY A 233 6.46 26.70 -22.69
N PHE A 234 6.08 25.51 -22.22
CA PHE A 234 7.00 24.38 -22.04
C PHE A 234 7.22 23.71 -23.40
N GLN A 235 8.46 23.32 -23.72
CA GLN A 235 8.79 22.62 -24.98
C GLN A 235 9.02 21.12 -24.71
N PRO A 236 7.96 20.32 -24.57
CA PRO A 236 8.04 18.91 -24.17
C PRO A 236 8.94 18.04 -25.06
N GLN A 237 9.05 18.39 -26.35
CA GLN A 237 9.84 17.65 -27.34
C GLN A 237 11.36 17.76 -27.13
N GLN A 238 11.81 18.73 -26.34
CA GLN A 238 13.24 18.95 -26.04
C GLN A 238 13.65 18.40 -24.68
N VAL A 239 12.70 17.85 -23.92
CA VAL A 239 12.90 17.47 -22.52
C VAL A 239 12.80 15.96 -22.37
N ASN A 240 13.84 15.36 -21.78
CA ASN A 240 13.80 13.94 -21.46
C ASN A 240 12.80 13.71 -20.32
N LEU A 241 11.73 12.99 -20.60
CA LEU A 241 10.69 12.70 -19.62
C LEU A 241 11.24 12.12 -18.34
N ARG A 242 12.26 11.25 -18.39
CA ARG A 242 12.88 10.59 -17.22
C ARG A 242 13.61 11.56 -16.28
N GLN A 243 13.97 12.72 -16.79
CA GLN A 243 14.65 13.81 -16.11
C GLN A 243 13.68 14.94 -15.71
N LEU A 244 12.39 14.75 -15.93
CA LEU A 244 11.36 15.71 -15.56
C LEU A 244 11.00 15.53 -14.09
N HIS A 245 11.21 16.57 -13.29
CA HIS A 245 10.91 16.60 -11.87
C HIS A 245 9.77 17.57 -11.60
N LEU A 246 8.91 17.21 -10.64
CA LEU A 246 7.87 18.09 -10.12
C LEU A 246 8.19 18.41 -8.66
N TRP A 247 8.16 19.69 -8.29
CA TRP A 247 8.50 20.14 -6.94
C TRP A 247 7.35 20.91 -6.31
N ASN A 248 7.06 20.63 -5.05
CA ASN A 248 6.18 21.43 -4.21
C ASN A 248 6.88 21.75 -2.90
N ARG A 249 7.03 23.05 -2.60
CA ARG A 249 7.64 23.55 -1.35
C ARG A 249 9.00 22.89 -1.04
N GLY A 250 9.83 22.74 -2.08
CA GLY A 250 11.16 22.12 -2.00
C GLY A 250 11.16 20.60 -1.88
N LYS A 251 10.02 19.94 -2.05
CA LYS A 251 9.90 18.47 -2.06
C LYS A 251 9.53 17.98 -3.45
N GLU A 252 10.23 16.95 -3.92
CA GLU A 252 9.88 16.29 -5.16
C GLU A 252 8.56 15.51 -5.00
N VAL A 253 7.70 15.63 -6.01
CA VAL A 253 6.38 15.00 -6.10
C VAL A 253 6.44 14.00 -7.24
N PRO A 254 6.00 12.73 -7.02
CA PRO A 254 6.06 11.70 -8.05
C PRO A 254 5.14 12.06 -9.21
N ILE A 255 5.61 11.78 -10.43
CA ILE A 255 4.84 11.95 -11.66
C ILE A 255 4.69 10.61 -12.38
N PHE A 256 3.47 10.28 -12.76
CA PHE A 256 3.17 9.16 -13.63
C PHE A 256 3.04 9.64 -15.07
N VAL A 257 3.66 8.93 -16.02
CA VAL A 257 3.56 9.22 -17.45
C VAL A 257 2.67 8.16 -18.07
N ALA A 258 1.56 8.57 -18.67
CA ALA A 258 0.77 7.69 -19.55
C ALA A 258 1.20 7.96 -20.99
N GLY A 259 1.78 6.94 -21.62
CA GLY A 259 2.43 7.04 -22.92
C GLY A 259 2.98 5.69 -23.34
N ASP A 260 3.88 5.70 -24.32
CA ASP A 260 4.51 4.49 -24.87
C ASP A 260 5.77 4.04 -24.10
N ALA A 261 6.09 4.75 -23.01
CA ALA A 261 7.23 4.55 -22.11
C ALA A 261 8.61 4.89 -22.69
N ASP A 262 8.64 5.65 -23.77
CA ASP A 262 9.87 6.26 -24.26
C ASP A 262 10.33 7.44 -23.38
N SER A 263 11.30 8.23 -23.86
CA SER A 263 11.85 9.36 -23.10
C SER A 263 11.35 10.72 -23.58
N LEU A 264 10.40 10.77 -24.51
CA LEU A 264 9.87 11.99 -25.10
C LEU A 264 8.39 12.11 -24.73
N LEU A 265 7.88 13.34 -24.66
CA LEU A 265 6.43 13.51 -24.53
C LEU A 265 5.88 13.80 -25.92
N GLU A 266 5.02 12.92 -26.40
CA GLU A 266 4.42 12.99 -27.73
C GLU A 266 2.95 13.48 -27.69
N PRO A 267 2.41 13.98 -28.82
CA PRO A 267 0.99 14.25 -28.94
C PRO A 267 0.15 13.01 -28.63
N GLY A 268 -0.67 13.09 -27.57
CA GLY A 268 -1.50 11.98 -27.07
C GLY A 268 -1.08 11.47 -25.70
N GLU A 269 0.12 11.81 -25.24
CA GLU A 269 0.65 11.42 -23.94
C GLU A 269 0.31 12.43 -22.84
N SER A 270 0.42 12.01 -21.58
CA SER A 270 0.06 12.87 -20.45
C SER A 270 0.82 12.53 -19.17
N LEU A 271 1.08 13.58 -18.39
CA LEU A 271 1.63 13.50 -17.04
C LEU A 271 0.50 13.54 -16.01
N TYR A 272 0.64 12.73 -14.96
CA TYR A 272 -0.29 12.68 -13.83
C TYR A 272 0.46 12.90 -12.53
N PHE A 273 -0.08 13.75 -11.65
CA PHE A 273 0.49 13.98 -10.32
C PHE A 273 -0.57 14.38 -9.31
N TRP A 274 -0.35 13.99 -8.04
CA TRP A 274 -1.29 14.34 -6.96
C TRP A 274 -1.00 15.76 -6.48
N GLY A 275 -1.95 16.65 -6.76
CA GLY A 275 -1.94 18.03 -6.30
C GLY A 275 -2.63 18.16 -4.95
N GLN A 276 -2.05 18.97 -4.08
CA GLN A 276 -2.63 19.36 -2.81
C GLN A 276 -2.84 20.86 -2.78
N ARG A 277 -4.00 21.29 -2.29
CA ARG A 277 -4.28 22.67 -1.92
C ARG A 277 -3.37 23.09 -0.76
N LEU A 278 -3.12 24.40 -0.64
CA LEU A 278 -2.38 24.95 0.48
C LEU A 278 -3.25 24.90 1.75
N ALA A 279 -2.80 24.16 2.77
CA ALA A 279 -3.40 24.18 4.11
C ALA A 279 -2.73 25.26 4.97
N GLY A 280 -3.51 25.89 5.87
CA GLY A 280 -2.99 26.86 6.83
C GLY A 280 -2.22 26.18 7.97
N GLU A 281 -1.50 26.98 8.76
CA GLU A 281 -0.71 26.47 9.88
C GLU A 281 -1.58 25.82 10.97
N ASP A 282 -2.77 26.38 11.22
CA ASP A 282 -3.68 25.95 12.30
C ASP A 282 -5.00 25.32 11.81
N GLY A 283 -5.17 25.10 10.50
CA GLY A 283 -6.45 24.66 9.95
C GLY A 283 -6.45 24.14 8.53
N TRP A 284 -7.63 23.70 8.07
CA TRP A 284 -7.83 23.19 6.71
C TRP A 284 -7.61 24.27 5.65
N TYR A 285 -7.80 25.55 5.99
CA TYR A 285 -7.70 26.71 5.12
C TYR A 285 -6.46 27.53 5.48
N ASN A 286 -5.78 28.07 4.47
CA ASN A 286 -4.79 29.12 4.64
C ASN A 286 -5.52 30.46 4.47
N ASP A 287 -5.31 31.38 5.41
CA ASP A 287 -6.02 32.66 5.47
C ASP A 287 -5.51 33.68 4.43
N GLU A 288 -4.35 33.42 3.82
CA GLU A 288 -3.68 34.33 2.89
C GLU A 288 -3.83 33.93 1.41
N THR A 289 -3.80 32.63 1.11
CA THR A 289 -4.00 32.10 -0.25
C THR A 289 -4.26 30.60 -0.23
N ASP A 290 -5.17 30.12 -1.08
CA ASP A 290 -5.39 28.69 -1.30
C ASP A 290 -4.51 28.11 -2.42
N GLU A 291 -3.71 28.97 -3.09
CA GLU A 291 -2.87 28.60 -4.22
C GLU A 291 -1.61 27.87 -3.74
N ASN A 292 -1.54 26.56 -3.97
CA ASN A 292 -0.30 25.82 -3.82
C ASN A 292 0.45 25.80 -5.16
N VAL A 293 1.71 26.23 -5.13
CA VAL A 293 2.53 26.33 -6.34
C VAL A 293 3.45 25.12 -6.47
N TYR A 294 3.34 24.46 -7.62
CA TYR A 294 4.19 23.38 -8.06
C TYR A 294 5.09 23.86 -9.19
N TRP A 295 6.28 23.27 -9.29
CA TRP A 295 7.28 23.61 -10.30
C TRP A 295 7.69 22.37 -11.06
N LEU A 296 7.45 22.36 -12.37
CA LEU A 296 7.88 21.31 -13.27
C LEU A 296 9.15 21.76 -14.00
N ASN A 297 10.24 21.00 -13.87
CA ASN A 297 11.52 21.34 -14.48
C ASN A 297 12.36 20.10 -14.84
N GLN A 298 13.38 20.29 -15.67
CA GLN A 298 14.34 19.24 -16.00
C GLN A 298 15.56 19.29 -15.08
N HIS A 299 16.08 18.13 -14.71
CA HIS A 299 17.31 18.01 -13.93
C HIS A 299 18.17 16.86 -14.46
N ASN A 300 19.49 16.93 -14.27
CA ASN A 300 20.44 15.91 -14.75
C ASN A 300 20.46 14.65 -13.85
N SER A 301 19.35 14.35 -13.19
CA SER A 301 19.16 13.23 -12.26
C SER A 301 17.89 12.45 -12.62
N PRO A 302 17.78 11.15 -12.25
CA PRO A 302 16.53 10.42 -12.41
C PRO A 302 15.44 11.01 -11.50
N ALA A 303 14.25 11.26 -12.06
CA ALA A 303 13.12 11.77 -11.29
C ALA A 303 12.28 10.68 -10.61
N LEU A 304 11.55 11.07 -9.58
CA LEU A 304 10.62 10.24 -8.83
C LEU A 304 9.41 9.88 -9.71
N ARG A 305 9.13 8.57 -9.82
CA ARG A 305 7.99 8.00 -10.55
C ARG A 305 7.07 7.27 -9.60
#